data_AF-A0A9W6DFF6-F1
#
_entry.id   AF-A0A9W6DFF6-F1
#
_cell.length_a   1.000
_cell.length_b   1.000
_cell.length_c   1.000
_cell.angle_alpha   90.00
_cell.angle_beta   90.00
_cell.angle_gamma   90.00
#
_symmetry.space_group_name_H-M   'P 1'
#
loop_
_entity.id
_entity.type
_entity.pdbx_description
1 polymer ?
#
loop_
_entity_poly.entity_id
_entity_poly.type
_entity_poly.pdbx_seq_one_letter_code
_entity_poly.pdbx_strand_id
1 'polypeptide(L)'
;MNSRELFNQFKQSYNTVGMTDIQRAARFFMIIKTSYGSRLHSYGCVKKDVSTMVKYLEIVQERLSKVVIENRDFEDLIRTYNKPKSFFYLDPPYYGTEKYYQVQFTEEDHLRLKRALNQVKGKFLLSYNDCDFIRDLYQDYNIKAVARPHNLHTKYEDKEQEYKELMVRNY
;
A
#
# COMPACT_ATOMS: atom_id res chain seq x y z
N MET A 1 -22.62 -11.80 -12.50
CA MET A 1 -22.66 -10.92 -13.68
C MET A 1 -21.51 -9.94 -13.59
N ASN A 2 -20.48 -10.07 -14.45
CA ASN A 2 -19.31 -9.19 -14.49
C ASN A 2 -19.06 -8.79 -15.97
N SER A 3 -19.60 -7.67 -16.42
CA SER A 3 -19.47 -7.22 -17.83
C SER A 3 -18.59 -5.98 -17.96
N ARG A 4 -18.04 -5.78 -19.17
CA ARG A 4 -17.31 -4.55 -19.53
C ARG A 4 -18.20 -3.31 -19.42
N GLU A 5 -19.47 -3.44 -19.81
CA GLU A 5 -20.46 -2.38 -19.71
C GLU A 5 -20.67 -1.93 -18.26
N LEU A 6 -20.91 -2.89 -17.35
CA LEU A 6 -21.06 -2.60 -15.92
C LEU A 6 -19.80 -1.98 -15.32
N PHE A 7 -18.61 -2.44 -15.72
CA PHE A 7 -17.35 -1.83 -15.32
C PHE A 7 -17.25 -0.36 -15.76
N ASN A 8 -17.56 -0.07 -17.02
CA ASN A 8 -17.53 1.29 -17.55
C ASN A 8 -18.57 2.19 -16.86
N GLN A 9 -19.78 1.67 -16.65
CA GLN A 9 -20.84 2.38 -15.93
C GLN A 9 -20.42 2.73 -14.51
N PHE A 10 -19.85 1.78 -13.76
CA PHE A 10 -19.34 2.06 -12.41
C PHE A 10 -18.19 3.05 -12.43
N LYS A 11 -17.27 2.97 -13.40
CA LYS A 11 -16.16 3.91 -13.53
C LYS A 11 -16.63 5.34 -13.81
N GLN A 12 -17.64 5.51 -14.66
CA GLN A 12 -18.23 6.84 -14.98
C GLN A 12 -19.05 7.40 -13.81
N SER A 13 -19.78 6.54 -13.11
CA SER A 13 -20.69 6.96 -12.03
C SER A 13 -20.05 6.95 -10.64
N TYR A 14 -18.78 6.57 -10.51
CA TYR A 14 -18.13 6.38 -9.20
C TYR A 14 -18.19 7.63 -8.30
N ASN A 15 -18.10 8.83 -8.89
CA ASN A 15 -18.09 10.12 -8.20
C ASN A 15 -19.39 10.93 -8.40
N THR A 16 -20.51 10.30 -8.77
CA THR A 16 -21.76 11.04 -8.95
C THR A 16 -22.27 11.59 -7.61
N VAL A 17 -22.75 12.83 -7.64
CA VAL A 17 -23.39 13.49 -6.50
C VAL A 17 -24.63 12.70 -6.05
N GLY A 18 -24.84 12.57 -4.74
CA GLY A 18 -25.99 11.87 -4.15
C GLY A 18 -25.77 10.39 -3.81
N MET A 19 -24.56 9.86 -4.01
CA MET A 19 -24.21 8.49 -3.60
C MET A 19 -23.78 8.41 -2.14
N THR A 20 -24.25 7.39 -1.43
CA THR A 20 -23.78 7.08 -0.07
C THR A 20 -22.40 6.43 -0.09
N ASP A 21 -21.70 6.49 1.04
CA ASP A 21 -20.34 5.93 1.18
C ASP A 21 -20.31 4.42 0.88
N ILE A 22 -21.35 3.68 1.31
CA ILE A 22 -21.46 2.25 1.03
C ILE A 22 -21.65 1.96 -0.47
N GLN A 23 -22.40 2.79 -1.19
CA GLN A 23 -22.56 2.65 -2.64
C GLN A 23 -21.26 2.96 -3.39
N ARG A 24 -20.51 3.99 -2.96
CA ARG A 24 -19.19 4.30 -3.53
C ARG A 24 -18.20 3.16 -3.25
N ALA A 25 -18.15 2.65 -2.03
CA ALA A 25 -17.29 1.52 -1.66
C ALA A 25 -17.61 0.25 -2.46
N ALA A 26 -18.90 -0.09 -2.63
CA ALA A 26 -19.31 -1.25 -3.42
C ALA A 26 -18.89 -1.12 -4.90
N ARG A 27 -19.05 0.07 -5.50
CA ARG A 27 -18.58 0.34 -6.88
C ARG A 27 -17.06 0.25 -6.98
N PHE A 28 -16.32 0.87 -6.06
CA PHE A 28 -14.86 0.79 -6.03
C PHE A 28 -14.38 -0.65 -5.97
N PHE A 29 -14.96 -1.46 -5.09
CA PHE A 29 -14.64 -2.88 -4.96
C PHE A 29 -14.86 -3.65 -6.26
N MET A 30 -16.01 -3.42 -6.92
CA MET A 30 -16.31 -4.02 -8.21
C MET A 30 -15.32 -3.58 -9.30
N ILE A 31 -14.97 -2.30 -9.38
CA ILE A 31 -13.98 -1.78 -10.33
C ILE A 31 -12.61 -2.43 -10.09
N ILE A 32 -12.10 -2.47 -8.85
CA ILE A 32 -10.82 -3.08 -8.50
C ILE A 32 -10.78 -4.56 -8.90
N LYS A 33 -11.81 -5.33 -8.53
CA LYS A 33 -11.84 -6.78 -8.76
C LYS A 33 -12.03 -7.18 -10.21
N THR A 34 -12.64 -6.31 -11.03
CA THR A 34 -12.89 -6.57 -12.45
C THR A 34 -11.91 -5.86 -13.39
N SER A 35 -11.03 -5.01 -12.86
CA SER A 35 -9.97 -4.37 -13.65
C SER A 35 -8.77 -5.29 -13.93
N TYR A 36 -8.08 -5.04 -15.03
CA TYR A 36 -6.83 -5.70 -15.38
C TYR A 36 -5.74 -5.34 -14.37
N GLY A 37 -5.13 -6.36 -13.75
CA GLY A 37 -4.10 -6.17 -12.73
C GLY A 37 -4.52 -5.32 -11.53
N SER A 38 -5.83 -5.20 -11.27
CA SER A 38 -6.39 -4.31 -10.24
C SER A 38 -6.00 -2.83 -10.38
N ARG A 39 -5.62 -2.38 -11.59
CA ARG A 39 -5.13 -1.02 -11.86
C ARG A 39 -6.21 0.03 -12.11
N LEU A 40 -7.50 -0.30 -12.02
CA LEU A 40 -8.65 0.59 -12.26
C LEU A 40 -8.81 1.16 -13.68
N HIS A 41 -7.77 1.10 -14.53
CA HIS A 41 -7.78 1.75 -15.84
C HIS A 41 -8.59 0.97 -16.89
N SER A 42 -8.37 -0.34 -17.01
CA SER A 42 -8.96 -1.19 -18.04
C SER A 42 -9.67 -2.39 -17.44
N TYR A 43 -10.69 -2.90 -18.14
CA TYR A 43 -11.41 -4.11 -17.75
C TYR A 43 -10.55 -5.36 -17.99
N GLY A 44 -10.48 -6.24 -17.00
CA GLY A 44 -9.56 -7.39 -16.98
C GLY A 44 -9.92 -8.55 -17.90
N CYS A 45 -11.16 -8.62 -18.41
CA CYS A 45 -11.63 -9.68 -19.30
C CYS A 45 -11.54 -11.12 -18.72
N VAL A 46 -11.50 -11.25 -17.40
CA VAL A 46 -11.48 -12.54 -16.70
C VAL A 46 -12.83 -12.77 -16.02
N LYS A 47 -13.36 -13.99 -16.09
CA LYS A 47 -14.58 -14.37 -15.36
C LYS A 47 -14.37 -14.18 -13.85
N LYS A 48 -15.25 -13.43 -13.21
CA LYS A 48 -15.26 -13.19 -11.76
C LYS A 48 -16.62 -13.58 -11.21
N ASP A 49 -16.61 -14.47 -10.22
CA ASP A 49 -17.80 -14.85 -9.49
C ASP A 49 -18.08 -13.84 -8.37
N VAL A 50 -19.22 -13.17 -8.44
CA VAL A 50 -19.64 -12.17 -7.45
C VAL A 50 -19.88 -12.82 -6.09
N SER A 51 -20.41 -14.04 -6.05
CA SER A 51 -20.65 -14.76 -4.80
C SER A 51 -19.34 -15.08 -4.09
N THR A 52 -18.30 -15.47 -4.82
CA THR A 52 -16.95 -15.63 -4.24
C THR A 52 -16.38 -14.31 -3.74
N MET A 53 -16.58 -13.21 -4.47
CA MET A 53 -16.13 -11.89 -4.05
C MET A 53 -16.82 -11.39 -2.78
N VAL A 54 -18.11 -11.70 -2.59
CA VAL A 54 -18.86 -11.38 -1.37
C VAL A 54 -18.36 -12.21 -0.19
N LYS A 55 -18.17 -13.52 -0.35
CA LYS A 55 -17.58 -14.38 0.70
C LYS A 55 -16.20 -13.90 1.14
N TYR A 56 -15.41 -13.38 0.20
CA TYR A 56 -14.12 -12.77 0.53
C TYR A 56 -14.25 -11.55 1.46
N LEU A 57 -15.33 -10.76 1.35
CA LEU A 57 -15.57 -9.62 2.25
C LEU A 57 -15.89 -10.07 3.68
N GLU A 58 -16.54 -11.22 3.87
CA GLU A 58 -16.82 -11.77 5.20
C GLU A 58 -15.50 -12.10 5.93
N ILE A 59 -14.57 -12.76 5.24
CA ILE A 59 -13.24 -13.08 5.76
C ILE A 59 -12.46 -11.81 6.13
N VAL A 60 -12.53 -10.79 5.26
CA VAL A 60 -11.88 -9.50 5.51
C VAL A 60 -12.50 -8.77 6.70
N GLN A 61 -13.83 -8.81 6.83
CA GLN A 61 -14.56 -8.22 7.94
C GLN A 61 -14.19 -8.88 9.27
N GLU A 62 -14.11 -10.20 9.32
CA GLU A 62 -13.69 -10.92 10.53
C GLU A 62 -12.26 -10.55 10.92
N ARG A 63 -11.31 -10.53 9.95
CA ARG A 63 -9.93 -10.14 10.20
C ARG A 63 -9.81 -8.71 10.73
N LEU A 64 -10.60 -7.79 10.19
CA LEU A 64 -10.55 -6.37 10.54
C LEU A 64 -11.41 -6.01 11.76
N SER A 65 -12.15 -6.96 12.34
CA SER A 65 -13.08 -6.72 13.45
C SER A 65 -12.44 -6.06 14.69
N LYS A 66 -11.14 -6.23 14.88
CA LYS A 66 -10.37 -5.67 16.01
C LYS A 66 -9.39 -4.56 15.58
N VAL A 67 -9.53 -4.04 14.37
CA VAL A 67 -8.61 -3.08 13.77
C VAL A 67 -9.26 -1.71 13.70
N VAL A 68 -8.56 -0.70 14.21
CA VAL A 68 -8.93 0.71 14.01
C VAL A 68 -8.31 1.16 12.69
N ILE A 69 -9.12 1.77 11.81
CA ILE A 69 -8.69 2.28 10.51
C ILE A 69 -8.77 3.79 10.55
N GLU A 70 -7.66 4.46 10.27
CA GLU A 70 -7.56 5.92 10.19
C GLU A 70 -6.96 6.33 8.86
N ASN A 71 -7.51 7.40 8.27
CA ASN A 71 -6.95 8.05 7.08
C ASN A 71 -6.35 9.39 7.50
N ARG A 72 -5.07 9.39 7.89
CA ARG A 72 -4.34 10.55 8.41
C ARG A 72 -2.88 10.51 7.98
N ASP A 73 -2.21 11.66 8.09
CA ASP A 73 -0.76 11.77 7.90
C ASP A 73 -0.01 10.87 8.89
N PHE A 74 1.07 10.26 8.42
CA PHE A 74 1.84 9.28 9.19
C PHE A 74 2.45 9.88 10.47
N GLU A 75 2.83 11.16 10.45
CA GLU A 75 3.49 11.84 11.56
C GLU A 75 2.52 12.01 12.73
N ASP A 76 1.26 12.35 12.43
CA ASP A 76 0.19 12.42 13.40
C ASP A 76 -0.10 11.06 14.04
N LEU A 77 -0.14 10.00 13.23
CA LEU A 77 -0.40 8.64 13.70
C LEU A 77 0.75 8.14 14.58
N ILE A 78 2.00 8.28 14.13
CA ILE A 78 3.18 7.91 14.92
C ILE A 78 3.14 8.63 16.27
N ARG A 79 2.91 9.96 16.27
CA ARG A 79 2.83 10.76 17.49
C ARG A 79 1.71 10.30 18.42
N THR A 80 0.53 10.04 17.89
CA THR A 80 -0.67 9.62 18.66
C THR A 80 -0.47 8.26 19.32
N TYR A 81 0.14 7.32 18.61
CA TYR A 81 0.35 5.95 19.08
C TYR A 81 1.72 5.72 19.72
N ASN A 82 2.54 6.76 19.92
CA ASN A 82 3.90 6.66 20.44
C ASN A 82 3.94 6.28 21.93
N LYS A 83 3.82 4.98 22.22
CA LYS A 83 3.86 4.41 23.57
C LYS A 83 5.02 3.40 23.66
N PRO A 84 5.61 3.18 24.85
CA PRO A 84 6.74 2.26 25.01
C PRO A 84 6.47 0.81 24.55
N LYS A 85 5.20 0.37 24.59
CA LYS A 85 4.78 -0.97 24.14
C LYS A 85 4.30 -1.01 22.68
N SER A 86 4.29 0.12 21.97
CA SER A 86 3.86 0.16 20.57
C SER A 86 4.91 -0.47 19.66
N PHE A 87 4.43 -1.14 18.62
CA PHE A 87 5.23 -1.62 17.50
C PHE A 87 4.71 -0.99 16.22
N PHE A 88 5.57 -0.28 15.51
CA PHE A 88 5.26 0.34 14.23
C PHE A 88 5.85 -0.49 13.10
N TYR A 89 5.01 -0.95 12.17
CA TYR A 89 5.46 -1.41 10.86
C TYR A 89 5.20 -0.31 9.85
N LEU A 90 6.22 0.08 9.10
CA LEU A 90 6.16 1.18 8.14
C LEU A 90 6.60 0.70 6.77
N ASP A 91 5.79 1.00 5.77
CA ASP A 91 6.04 0.69 4.36
C ASP A 91 5.64 1.92 3.50
N PRO A 92 6.42 3.01 3.58
CA PRO A 92 6.13 4.23 2.82
C PRO A 92 6.36 4.00 1.32
N PRO A 93 5.88 4.90 0.44
CA PRO A 93 6.32 4.92 -0.96
C PRO A 93 7.85 4.93 -1.04
N TYR A 94 8.43 4.08 -1.90
CA TYR A 94 9.88 3.92 -1.98
C TYR A 94 10.54 5.11 -2.67
N TYR A 95 11.75 5.47 -2.24
CA TYR A 95 12.45 6.63 -2.78
C TYR A 95 12.74 6.45 -4.28
N GLY A 96 12.44 7.46 -5.09
CA GLY A 96 12.57 7.41 -6.55
C GLY A 96 11.43 6.69 -7.27
N THR A 97 10.37 6.28 -6.55
CA THR A 97 9.18 5.62 -7.11
C THR A 97 7.94 6.50 -7.15
N GLU A 98 8.12 7.82 -7.02
CA GLU A 98 7.03 8.82 -6.90
C GLU A 98 6.08 8.79 -8.10
N LYS A 99 6.59 8.38 -9.28
CA LYS A 99 5.80 8.23 -10.52
C LYS A 99 4.68 7.19 -10.42
N TYR A 100 4.74 6.27 -9.44
CA TYR A 100 3.76 5.19 -9.29
C TYR A 100 2.60 5.54 -8.33
N TYR A 101 2.72 6.63 -7.56
CA TYR A 101 1.72 7.02 -6.57
C TYR A 101 1.04 8.33 -6.98
N GLN A 102 -0.29 8.41 -6.77
CA GLN A 102 -1.05 9.62 -7.09
C GLN A 102 -0.72 10.79 -6.14
N VAL A 103 -0.36 10.47 -4.89
CA VAL A 103 0.13 11.42 -3.90
C VAL A 103 1.64 11.26 -3.84
N GLN A 104 2.35 12.36 -4.10
CA GLN A 104 3.80 12.36 -4.05
C GLN A 104 4.28 12.24 -2.61
N PHE A 105 5.20 11.33 -2.37
CA PHE A 105 5.98 11.26 -1.15
C PHE A 105 7.35 11.83 -1.49
N THR A 106 7.59 13.06 -1.08
CA THR A 106 8.77 13.82 -1.49
C THR A 106 9.99 13.42 -0.67
N GLU A 107 11.18 13.82 -1.12
CA GLU A 107 12.41 13.68 -0.32
C GLU A 107 12.24 14.23 1.10
N GLU A 108 11.57 15.38 1.23
CA GLU A 108 11.26 15.98 2.54
C GLU A 108 10.35 15.08 3.39
N ASP A 109 9.42 14.33 2.79
CA ASP A 109 8.57 13.40 3.52
C ASP A 109 9.36 12.18 4.04
N HIS A 110 10.39 11.73 3.31
CA HIS A 110 11.34 10.72 3.81
C HIS A 110 12.12 11.25 5.03
N LEU A 111 12.58 12.51 4.98
CA LEU A 111 13.24 13.18 6.09
C LEU A 111 12.29 13.37 7.29
N ARG A 112 11.04 13.79 7.05
CA ARG A 112 9.98 13.86 8.08
C ARG A 112 9.76 12.52 8.75
N LEU A 113 9.74 11.44 7.99
CA LEU A 113 9.59 10.09 8.53
C LEU A 113 10.77 9.72 9.43
N LYS A 114 12.02 9.96 9.01
CA LYS A 114 13.20 9.76 9.87
C LYS A 114 13.11 10.58 11.16
N ARG A 115 12.71 11.85 11.08
CA ARG A 115 12.51 12.73 12.25
C ARG A 115 11.45 12.18 13.21
N ALA A 116 10.33 11.67 12.69
CA ALA A 116 9.29 11.05 13.51
C ALA A 116 9.78 9.76 14.19
N LEU A 117 10.51 8.91 13.45
CA LEU A 117 11.05 7.64 13.96
C LEU A 117 12.13 7.84 15.02
N ASN A 118 12.92 8.92 14.95
CA ASN A 118 13.88 9.29 16.00
C ASN A 118 13.20 9.56 17.35
N GLN A 119 11.91 9.92 17.36
CA GLN A 119 11.15 10.23 18.57
C GLN A 119 10.33 9.04 19.09
N VAL A 120 10.38 7.89 18.41
CA VAL A 120 9.61 6.69 18.79
C VAL A 120 10.16 6.09 20.08
N LYS A 121 9.27 5.93 21.07
CA LYS A 121 9.53 5.29 22.37
C LYS A 121 9.43 3.76 22.32
N GLY A 122 8.63 3.26 21.37
CA GLY A 122 8.41 1.84 21.14
C GLY A 122 9.43 1.24 20.18
N LYS A 123 9.02 0.16 19.51
CA LYS A 123 9.82 -0.48 18.45
C LYS A 123 9.28 -0.11 17.08
N PHE A 124 10.15 -0.07 16.08
CA PHE A 124 9.73 0.03 14.69
C PHE A 124 10.48 -0.94 13.79
N LEU A 125 9.81 -1.34 12.71
CA LEU A 125 10.38 -2.00 11.54
C LEU A 125 9.93 -1.22 10.31
N LEU A 126 10.89 -0.81 9.49
CA LEU A 126 10.68 0.00 8.30
C LEU A 126 11.23 -0.74 7.08
N SER A 127 10.40 -0.91 6.05
CA SER A 127 10.79 -1.45 4.75
C SER A 127 11.04 -0.32 3.74
N TYR A 128 12.11 -0.47 2.96
CA TYR A 128 12.47 0.45 1.87
C TYR A 128 13.19 -0.28 0.73
N ASN A 129 13.33 0.39 -0.42
CA ASN A 129 14.30 0.00 -1.44
C ASN A 129 15.75 0.19 -0.98
N ASP A 130 16.64 -0.65 -1.50
CA ASP A 130 18.08 -0.54 -1.25
C ASP A 130 18.71 0.52 -2.16
N CYS A 131 18.93 1.73 -1.63
CA CYS A 131 19.67 2.80 -2.30
C CYS A 131 20.53 3.61 -1.31
N ASP A 132 21.53 4.31 -1.84
CA ASP A 132 22.50 5.06 -1.03
C ASP A 132 21.82 6.12 -0.14
N PHE A 133 20.81 6.83 -0.67
CA PHE A 133 20.05 7.81 0.09
C PHE A 133 19.39 7.21 1.34
N ILE A 134 18.70 6.07 1.22
CA ILE A 134 18.04 5.42 2.37
C ILE A 134 19.07 4.82 3.33
N ARG A 135 20.17 4.27 2.83
CA ARG A 135 21.26 3.75 3.68
C ARG A 135 21.87 4.85 4.53
N ASP A 136 22.18 6.00 3.93
CA ASP A 136 22.72 7.16 4.63
C ASP A 136 21.69 7.74 5.62
N LEU A 137 20.44 7.89 5.18
CA LEU A 137 19.36 8.44 6.01
C LEU A 137 19.14 7.64 7.29
N TYR A 138 19.30 6.31 7.26
CA TYR A 138 19.06 5.42 8.40
C TYR A 138 20.34 4.76 8.95
N GLN A 139 21.52 5.32 8.67
CA GLN A 139 22.82 4.73 9.05
C GLN A 139 22.97 4.44 10.56
N ASP A 140 22.29 5.22 11.41
CA ASP A 140 22.32 5.05 12.88
C ASP A 140 21.47 3.87 13.40
N TYR A 141 20.78 3.16 12.51
CA TYR A 141 19.88 2.07 12.87
C TYR A 141 20.40 0.70 12.40
N ASN A 142 19.78 -0.36 12.92
CA ASN A 142 20.07 -1.72 12.47
C ASN A 142 19.45 -1.92 11.08
N ILE A 143 20.29 -1.95 10.04
CA ILE A 143 19.88 -2.19 8.66
C ILE A 143 20.19 -3.64 8.27
N LYS A 144 19.18 -4.36 7.76
CA LYS A 144 19.34 -5.67 7.14
C LYS A 144 18.92 -5.60 5.67
N ALA A 145 19.87 -5.85 4.77
CA ALA A 145 19.57 -6.02 3.35
C ALA A 145 18.91 -7.38 3.10
N VAL A 146 17.87 -7.38 2.26
CA VAL A 146 17.19 -8.58 1.78
C VAL A 146 17.00 -8.46 0.26
N ALA A 147 17.13 -9.57 -0.44
CA ALA A 147 16.87 -9.63 -1.88
C ALA A 147 15.67 -10.54 -2.12
N ARG A 148 14.80 -10.14 -3.05
CA ARG A 148 13.69 -10.96 -3.53
C ARG A 148 13.69 -11.04 -5.05
N PRO A 149 13.24 -12.16 -5.64
CA PRO A 149 13.04 -12.23 -7.08
C PRO A 149 11.98 -11.21 -7.53
N HIS A 150 12.21 -10.57 -8.68
CA HIS A 150 11.26 -9.62 -9.25
C HIS A 150 10.07 -10.35 -9.90
N ASN A 151 8.98 -10.52 -9.16
CA ASN A 151 7.81 -11.29 -9.58
C ASN A 151 6.96 -10.66 -10.71
N LEU A 152 7.28 -9.43 -11.14
CA LEU A 152 6.53 -8.69 -12.18
C LEU A 152 7.08 -8.89 -13.60
N HIS A 153 8.11 -9.73 -13.77
CA HIS A 153 8.66 -9.99 -15.10
C HIS A 153 7.72 -10.83 -15.96
N THR A 154 7.39 -10.24 -17.12
CA THR A 154 6.73 -10.94 -18.23
C THR A 154 7.69 -12.00 -18.73
N LYS A 155 7.19 -13.14 -19.24
CA LYS A 155 7.94 -14.33 -19.69
C LYS A 155 9.15 -14.11 -20.65
N TYR A 156 9.50 -12.88 -21.01
CA TYR A 156 10.42 -12.50 -22.09
C TYR A 156 11.55 -11.53 -21.70
N GLU A 157 11.65 -11.06 -20.45
CA GLU A 157 12.80 -10.24 -20.00
C GLU A 157 13.71 -11.01 -19.04
N ASP A 158 15.01 -10.70 -19.09
CA ASP A 158 16.10 -11.44 -18.45
C ASP A 158 15.81 -11.78 -16.97
N LYS A 159 15.99 -13.07 -16.64
CA LYS A 159 15.56 -13.74 -15.40
C LYS A 159 16.32 -13.34 -14.13
N GLU A 160 17.18 -12.32 -14.16
CA GLU A 160 18.18 -12.07 -13.10
C GLU A 160 18.13 -10.66 -12.49
N GLN A 161 16.98 -9.99 -12.50
CA GLN A 161 16.82 -8.80 -11.66
C GLN A 161 16.27 -9.16 -10.28
N GLU A 162 17.15 -9.16 -9.29
CA GLU A 162 16.78 -9.17 -7.88
C GLU A 162 16.32 -7.78 -7.43
N TYR A 163 15.18 -7.72 -6.75
CA TYR A 163 14.75 -6.50 -6.08
C TYR A 163 15.36 -6.48 -4.67
N LYS A 164 16.22 -5.50 -4.43
CA LYS A 164 16.91 -5.32 -3.15
C LYS A 164 16.12 -4.37 -2.25
N GLU A 165 15.88 -4.81 -1.03
CA GLU A 165 15.15 -4.07 0.00
C GLU A 165 15.98 -3.98 1.28
N LEU A 166 15.69 -2.95 2.07
CA LEU A 166 16.26 -2.72 3.38
C LEU A 166 15.19 -2.86 4.44
N MET A 167 15.52 -3.62 5.48
CA MET A 167 14.74 -3.73 6.71
C MET A 167 15.48 -2.95 7.81
N VAL A 168 14.94 -1.80 8.19
CA VAL A 168 15.53 -0.88 9.18
C VAL A 168 14.78 -0.98 10.49
N ARG A 169 15.49 -1.10 11.62
CA ARG A 169 14.88 -1.23 12.96
C ARG A 169 15.71 -0.59 14.08
N ASN A 170 15.05 -0.26 15.20
CA ASN A 170 15.67 0.33 16.39
C ASN A 170 15.93 -0.66 17.54
N TYR A 171 15.98 -1.97 17.25
CA TYR A 171 16.19 -3.03 18.23
C TYR A 171 16.99 -4.21 17.65
#